data_AF-A0A496ZL11-F1
#
_entry.id   AF-A0A496ZL11-F1
#
_cell.length_a   1.000
_cell.length_b   1.000
_cell.length_c   1.000
_cell.angle_alpha   90.00
_cell.angle_beta   90.00
_cell.angle_gamma   90.00
#
_symmetry.space_group_name_H-M   'P 1'
#
loop_
_entity.id
_entity.type
_entity.pdbx_description
1 polymer ?
#
loop_
_entity_poly.entity_id
_entity_poly.type
_entity_poly.pdbx_seq_one_letter_code
_entity_poly.pdbx_strand_id
1 'polypeptide(L)'
;MKNIGLRTVLFTLIFFGFIYMLLVFTNRAGKTLYLFSGVVLLLIGIFLFLKSIKIQDNAFISNLLAIFSGISLWGFVGEFLENADLYINDATVEIAHWNFLPILLLVIFLFLNLRRHFPIPAQFSLASFILIWTLHYIMIFQFEVLSRTHFSTYIMCGIFVLLMGFSIYKVKNGKDINSIMFWSYFGLLSVWSVLEYIWGWRLIPGPYSI
;
A
#
# COMPACT_ATOMS: atom_id res chain seq x y z
N MET A 1 -16.29 -0.03 19.56
CA MET A 1 -16.08 -0.54 18.19
C MET A 1 -15.81 0.55 17.16
N LYS A 2 -16.61 1.62 17.06
CA LYS A 2 -16.30 2.79 16.18
C LYS A 2 -14.87 3.32 16.31
N ASN A 3 -14.31 3.30 17.51
CA ASN A 3 -12.93 3.73 17.77
C ASN A 3 -11.87 2.84 17.09
N ILE A 4 -12.14 1.56 16.84
CA ILE A 4 -11.16 0.65 16.21
C ILE A 4 -10.88 1.06 14.76
N GLY A 5 -11.95 1.32 13.99
CA GLY A 5 -11.79 1.72 12.59
C GLY A 5 -11.04 3.04 12.45
N LEU A 6 -11.44 4.05 13.24
CA LEU A 6 -10.76 5.35 13.27
C LEU A 6 -9.29 5.21 13.69
N ARG A 7 -9.00 4.44 14.75
CA ARG A 7 -7.61 4.18 15.17
C ARG A 7 -6.79 3.50 14.07
N THR A 8 -7.38 2.53 13.38
CA THR A 8 -6.72 1.85 12.24
C THR A 8 -6.37 2.87 11.17
N VAL A 9 -7.32 3.72 10.76
CA VAL A 9 -7.08 4.78 9.78
C VAL A 9 -5.98 5.73 10.24
N LEU A 10 -6.06 6.25 11.47
CA LEU A 10 -5.09 7.24 11.97
C LEU A 10 -3.69 6.67 12.09
N PHE A 11 -3.54 5.49 12.69
CA PHE A 11 -2.22 4.87 12.84
C PHE A 11 -1.62 4.49 11.49
N THR A 12 -2.42 3.95 10.56
CA THR A 12 -1.95 3.64 9.22
C THR A 12 -1.59 4.89 8.44
N LEU A 13 -2.38 5.96 8.52
CA LEU A 13 -2.07 7.23 7.84
C LEU A 13 -0.77 7.84 8.36
N ILE A 14 -0.56 7.85 9.69
CA ILE A 14 0.68 8.34 10.30
C ILE A 14 1.88 7.52 9.83
N PHE A 15 1.75 6.18 9.85
CA PHE A 15 2.82 5.29 9.43
C PHE A 15 3.13 5.45 7.94
N PHE A 16 2.10 5.48 7.09
CA PHE A 16 2.25 5.68 5.65
C PHE A 16 2.92 7.02 5.35
N GLY A 17 2.46 8.11 5.97
CA GLY A 17 3.08 9.42 5.84
C GLY A 17 4.53 9.44 6.30
N PHE A 18 4.88 8.76 7.39
CA PHE A 18 6.26 8.64 7.84
C PHE A 18 7.15 7.91 6.82
N ILE A 19 6.71 6.75 6.32
CA ILE A 19 7.46 5.95 5.33
C ILE A 19 7.65 6.75 4.04
N TYR A 20 6.57 7.40 3.58
CA TYR A 20 6.59 8.24 2.39
C TYR A 20 7.59 9.40 2.54
N MET A 21 7.50 10.17 3.62
CA MET A 21 8.41 11.30 3.86
C MET A 21 9.85 10.83 4.05
N LEU A 22 10.08 9.69 4.72
CA LEU A 22 11.41 9.09 4.87
C LEU A 22 12.05 8.84 3.50
N LEU A 23 11.32 8.20 2.58
CA LEU A 23 11.81 7.91 1.23
C LEU A 23 12.07 9.18 0.44
N VAL A 24 11.14 10.15 0.43
CA VAL A 24 11.32 11.43 -0.28
C VAL A 24 12.54 12.20 0.24
N PHE A 25 12.68 12.36 1.56
CA PHE A 25 13.79 13.11 2.14
C PHE A 25 15.13 12.42 1.94
N THR A 26 15.18 11.09 2.10
CA THR A 26 16.42 10.34 1.90
C THR A 26 16.85 10.32 0.44
N ASN A 27 15.89 10.28 -0.49
CA ASN A 27 16.16 10.43 -1.93
C ASN A 27 16.82 11.79 -2.23
N ARG A 28 16.31 12.87 -1.63
CA ARG A 28 16.88 14.23 -1.78
C ARG A 28 18.22 14.42 -1.06
N ALA A 29 18.42 13.76 0.07
CA ALA A 29 19.62 13.91 0.89
C ALA A 29 20.84 13.16 0.31
N GLY A 30 20.60 12.17 -0.56
CA GLY A 30 21.62 11.54 -1.39
C GLY A 30 21.64 10.02 -1.31
N LYS A 31 22.37 9.43 -2.25
CA LYS A 31 22.46 7.98 -2.51
C LYS A 31 22.57 7.10 -1.26
N THR A 32 23.56 7.37 -0.41
CA THR A 32 23.85 6.51 0.76
C THR A 32 22.66 6.47 1.72
N LEU A 33 21.99 7.61 1.94
CA LEU A 33 20.84 7.70 2.84
C LEU A 33 19.61 7.00 2.26
N TYR A 34 19.42 7.09 0.95
CA TYR A 34 18.32 6.38 0.26
C TYR A 34 18.51 4.86 0.25
N LEU A 35 19.74 4.38 0.00
CA LEU A 35 20.06 2.95 0.11
C LEU A 35 19.85 2.43 1.54
N PHE A 36 20.32 3.21 2.53
CA PHE A 36 20.13 2.85 3.93
C PHE A 36 18.64 2.80 4.31
N SER A 37 17.83 3.77 3.87
CA SER A 37 16.39 3.78 4.16
C SER A 37 15.67 2.59 3.53
N GLY A 38 15.99 2.22 2.29
CA GLY A 38 15.48 1.01 1.65
C GLY A 38 15.74 -0.27 2.47
N VAL A 39 16.99 -0.49 2.88
CA VAL A 39 17.35 -1.65 3.73
C VAL A 39 16.62 -1.62 5.07
N VAL A 40 16.51 -0.45 5.70
CA VAL A 40 15.76 -0.27 6.95
C VAL A 40 14.29 -0.65 6.77
N LEU A 41 13.65 -0.26 5.66
CA LEU A 41 12.26 -0.62 5.37
C LEU A 41 12.06 -2.13 5.22
N LEU A 42 12.98 -2.81 4.54
CA LEU A 42 12.95 -4.28 4.43
C LEU A 42 13.06 -4.94 5.82
N LEU A 43 14.03 -4.52 6.63
CA LEU A 43 14.25 -5.07 7.97
C LEU A 43 13.07 -4.80 8.90
N ILE A 44 12.51 -3.59 8.86
CA ILE A 44 11.31 -3.22 9.62
C ILE A 44 10.12 -4.07 9.16
N GLY A 45 9.92 -4.23 7.85
CA GLY A 45 8.85 -5.07 7.30
C GLY A 45 8.90 -6.50 7.83
N ILE A 46 10.07 -7.15 7.75
CA ILE A 46 10.28 -8.51 8.25
C ILE A 46 10.08 -8.58 9.78
N PHE A 47 10.66 -7.63 10.53
CA PHE A 47 10.53 -7.60 11.98
C PHE A 47 9.08 -7.45 12.42
N LEU A 48 8.32 -6.53 11.81
CA LEU A 48 6.92 -6.28 12.11
C LEU A 48 6.05 -7.49 11.73
N PHE A 49 6.33 -8.14 10.60
CA PHE A 49 5.67 -9.38 10.21
C PHE A 49 5.83 -10.46 11.28
N LEU A 50 7.07 -10.78 11.65
CA LEU A 50 7.36 -11.81 12.65
C LEU A 50 6.79 -11.45 14.02
N LYS A 51 6.85 -10.16 14.40
CA LYS A 51 6.29 -9.69 15.66
C LYS A 51 4.77 -9.84 15.68
N SER A 52 4.08 -9.50 14.58
CA SER A 52 2.62 -9.62 14.47
C SER A 52 2.16 -11.06 14.71
N ILE A 53 2.86 -12.04 14.13
CA ILE A 53 2.54 -13.46 14.31
C ILE A 53 2.74 -13.90 15.77
N LYS A 54 3.73 -13.34 16.49
CA LYS A 54 4.01 -13.71 17.89
C LYS A 54 3.02 -13.15 18.90
N ILE A 55 2.28 -12.08 18.58
CA ILE A 55 1.40 -11.38 19.54
C ILE A 55 -0.09 -11.49 19.18
N GLN A 56 -0.48 -12.62 18.59
CA GLN A 56 -1.84 -12.86 18.08
C GLN A 56 -2.95 -12.71 19.13
N ASP A 57 -2.62 -12.85 20.42
CA ASP A 57 -3.56 -12.67 21.53
C ASP A 57 -4.18 -11.26 21.57
N ASN A 58 -3.47 -10.24 21.06
CA ASN A 58 -4.01 -8.90 20.86
C ASN A 58 -4.28 -8.64 19.37
N ALA A 59 -5.46 -9.05 18.91
CA ALA A 59 -5.86 -8.94 17.51
C ALA A 59 -5.66 -7.53 16.92
N PHE A 60 -5.97 -6.46 17.67
CA PHE A 60 -5.80 -5.09 17.18
C PHE A 60 -4.32 -4.75 16.90
N ILE A 61 -3.45 -4.93 17.90
CA ILE A 61 -2.03 -4.58 17.75
C ILE A 61 -1.39 -5.50 16.72
N SER A 62 -1.68 -6.80 16.78
CA SER A 62 -1.18 -7.80 15.85
C SER A 62 -1.51 -7.43 14.40
N ASN A 63 -2.77 -7.14 14.08
CA ASN A 63 -3.16 -6.76 12.73
C ASN A 63 -2.59 -5.42 12.29
N LEU A 64 -2.46 -4.46 13.21
CA LEU A 64 -1.85 -3.16 12.90
C LEU A 64 -0.37 -3.30 12.53
N LEU A 65 0.40 -4.10 13.28
CA LEU A 65 1.81 -4.40 12.94
C LEU A 65 1.90 -5.13 11.59
N ALA A 66 0.96 -6.02 11.29
CA ALA A 66 0.91 -6.68 10.00
C ALA A 66 0.63 -5.71 8.84
N ILE A 67 -0.29 -4.75 9.01
CA ILE A 67 -0.52 -3.68 8.02
C ILE A 67 0.75 -2.87 7.81
N PHE A 68 1.43 -2.46 8.90
CA PHE A 68 2.69 -1.72 8.83
C PHE A 68 3.80 -2.52 8.14
N SER A 69 3.85 -3.84 8.38
CA SER A 69 4.74 -4.74 7.68
C SER A 69 4.49 -4.69 6.17
N GLY A 70 3.23 -4.87 5.73
CA GLY A 70 2.89 -4.80 4.30
C GLY A 70 3.23 -3.46 3.66
N ILE A 71 2.99 -2.34 4.36
CA ILE A 71 3.38 -1.00 3.90
C ILE A 71 4.90 -0.84 3.81
N SER A 72 5.66 -1.35 4.78
CA SER A 72 7.13 -1.26 4.78
C SER A 72 7.73 -2.09 3.65
N LEU A 73 7.19 -3.29 3.43
CA LEU A 73 7.58 -4.15 2.32
C LEU A 73 7.22 -3.51 0.97
N TRP A 74 6.07 -2.84 0.87
CA TRP A 74 5.75 -2.04 -0.32
C TRP A 74 6.74 -0.89 -0.49
N GLY A 75 7.03 -0.11 0.57
CA GLY A 75 8.01 0.98 0.50
C GLY A 75 9.40 0.50 0.07
N PHE A 76 9.78 -0.74 0.40
CA PHE A 76 11.00 -1.34 -0.13
C PHE A 76 10.86 -1.75 -1.61
N VAL A 77 9.87 -2.56 -1.96
CA VAL A 77 9.78 -3.16 -3.31
C VAL A 77 9.23 -2.17 -4.34
N GLY A 78 8.13 -1.48 -4.04
CA GLY A 78 7.42 -0.62 -4.98
C GLY A 78 7.90 0.83 -5.01
N GLU A 79 8.62 1.31 -4.00
CA GLU A 79 9.15 2.68 -4.01
C GLU A 79 10.68 2.68 -4.13
N PHE A 80 11.37 1.97 -3.24
CA PHE A 80 12.84 1.97 -3.24
C PHE A 80 13.43 1.22 -4.44
N LEU A 81 13.02 -0.02 -4.73
CA LEU A 81 13.57 -0.79 -5.86
C LEU A 81 13.18 -0.21 -7.23
N GLU A 82 12.01 0.43 -7.33
CA GLU A 82 11.62 1.15 -8.56
C GLU A 82 12.54 2.34 -8.86
N ASN A 83 13.09 2.98 -7.83
CA ASN A 83 14.00 4.12 -7.99
C ASN A 83 15.48 3.74 -7.77
N ALA A 84 15.79 2.46 -7.55
CA ALA A 84 17.13 2.02 -7.18
C ALA A 84 18.16 2.23 -8.28
N ASP A 85 17.75 2.30 -9.55
CA ASP A 85 18.63 2.49 -10.70
C ASP A 85 19.29 3.87 -10.75
N LEU A 86 18.69 4.87 -10.10
CA LEU A 86 19.34 6.16 -9.82
C LEU A 86 20.65 5.99 -9.02
N TYR A 87 20.83 4.84 -8.38
CA TYR A 87 21.86 4.59 -7.39
C TYR A 87 22.64 3.30 -7.63
N ILE A 88 22.06 2.28 -8.26
CA ILE A 88 22.71 1.00 -8.54
C ILE A 88 22.36 0.66 -9.99
N ASN A 89 23.34 0.76 -10.88
CA ASN A 89 23.14 0.46 -12.29
C ASN A 89 22.49 -0.91 -12.49
N ASP A 90 21.46 -0.96 -13.32
CA ASP A 90 20.71 -2.15 -13.71
C ASP A 90 19.94 -2.83 -12.56
N ALA A 91 19.60 -2.08 -11.51
CA ALA A 91 18.88 -2.61 -10.34
C ALA A 91 17.39 -2.26 -10.29
N THR A 92 16.84 -1.61 -11.33
CA THR A 92 15.42 -1.24 -11.39
C THR A 92 14.54 -2.48 -11.40
N VAL A 93 13.57 -2.52 -10.49
CA VAL A 93 12.46 -3.46 -10.57
C VAL A 93 11.18 -2.65 -10.74
N GLU A 94 10.82 -2.34 -11.98
CA GLU A 94 9.60 -1.59 -12.33
C GLU A 94 8.34 -2.46 -12.14
N ILE A 95 8.01 -2.79 -10.90
CA ILE A 95 6.90 -3.71 -10.60
C ILE A 95 5.53 -3.14 -10.96
N ALA A 96 5.41 -1.82 -11.15
CA ALA A 96 4.21 -1.16 -11.68
C ALA A 96 4.10 -1.22 -13.22
N HIS A 97 5.15 -1.61 -13.94
CA HIS A 97 5.14 -1.67 -15.40
C HIS A 97 4.26 -2.82 -15.92
N TRP A 98 3.66 -2.66 -17.10
CA TRP A 98 2.66 -3.61 -17.64
C TRP A 98 3.14 -5.06 -17.75
N ASN A 99 4.44 -5.27 -17.93
CA ASN A 99 5.08 -6.59 -17.96
C ASN A 99 4.87 -7.40 -16.67
N PHE A 100 4.61 -6.75 -15.54
CA PHE A 100 4.39 -7.39 -14.25
C PHE A 100 2.94 -7.80 -13.98
N LEU A 101 1.99 -7.49 -14.89
CA LEU A 101 0.60 -7.93 -14.75
C LEU A 101 0.46 -9.45 -14.51
N PRO A 102 1.14 -10.33 -15.27
CA PRO A 102 1.02 -11.77 -15.04
C PRO A 102 1.51 -12.18 -13.65
N ILE A 103 2.56 -11.52 -13.14
CA ILE A 103 3.12 -11.77 -11.83
C ILE A 103 2.15 -11.30 -10.74
N LEU A 104 1.60 -10.09 -10.87
CA LEU A 104 0.59 -9.57 -9.96
C LEU A 104 -0.64 -10.50 -9.89
N LEU A 105 -1.15 -10.94 -11.04
CA LEU A 105 -2.27 -11.87 -11.11
C LEU A 105 -1.94 -13.22 -10.46
N LEU A 106 -0.73 -13.75 -10.69
CA LEU A 106 -0.26 -14.98 -10.05
C LEU A 106 -0.18 -14.83 -8.53
N VAL A 107 0.37 -13.72 -8.02
CA VAL A 107 0.48 -13.44 -6.58
C VAL A 107 -0.91 -13.30 -5.95
N ILE A 108 -1.84 -12.59 -6.60
CA ILE A 108 -3.24 -12.50 -6.16
C ILE A 108 -3.87 -13.89 -6.12
N PHE A 109 -3.70 -14.69 -7.18
CA PHE A 109 -4.24 -16.04 -7.26
C PHE A 109 -3.70 -16.92 -6.13
N LEU A 110 -2.38 -16.94 -5.93
CA LEU A 110 -1.74 -17.70 -4.85
C LEU A 110 -2.24 -17.24 -3.49
N PHE A 111 -2.34 -15.94 -3.25
CA PHE A 111 -2.87 -15.39 -2.00
C PHE A 111 -4.31 -15.85 -1.76
N LEU A 112 -5.21 -15.74 -2.75
CA LEU A 112 -6.62 -16.11 -2.59
C LEU A 112 -6.81 -17.61 -2.30
N ASN A 113 -5.97 -18.47 -2.88
CA ASN A 113 -5.99 -19.91 -2.64
C ASN A 113 -5.36 -20.30 -1.30
N LEU A 114 -4.25 -19.66 -0.93
CA LEU A 114 -3.48 -20.04 0.26
C LEU A 114 -3.90 -19.29 1.54
N ARG A 115 -4.65 -18.19 1.44
CA ARG A 115 -4.99 -17.33 2.60
C ARG A 115 -5.61 -18.08 3.78
N ARG A 116 -6.37 -19.14 3.53
CA ARG A 116 -7.02 -19.94 4.59
C ARG A 116 -6.01 -20.68 5.47
N HIS A 117 -4.80 -20.92 4.97
CA HIS A 117 -3.72 -21.58 5.68
C HIS A 117 -2.84 -20.60 6.47
N PHE A 118 -3.01 -19.29 6.27
CA PHE A 118 -2.22 -18.28 6.97
C PHE A 118 -2.94 -17.79 8.23
N PRO A 119 -2.20 -17.50 9.31
CA PRO A 119 -2.78 -16.81 10.45
C PRO A 119 -3.24 -15.41 10.01
N ILE A 120 -4.28 -14.88 10.68
CA ILE A 120 -4.90 -13.59 10.32
C ILE A 120 -3.89 -12.45 10.12
N PRO A 121 -2.86 -12.27 10.98
CA PRO A 121 -1.87 -11.20 10.76
C PRO A 121 -1.06 -11.39 9.48
N ALA A 122 -0.68 -12.62 9.14
CA ALA A 122 -0.01 -12.86 7.87
C ALA A 122 -0.90 -12.53 6.67
N GLN A 123 -2.21 -12.80 6.77
CA GLN A 123 -3.18 -12.37 5.77
C GLN A 123 -3.22 -10.84 5.65
N PHE A 124 -3.22 -10.10 6.76
CA PHE A 124 -3.18 -8.63 6.75
C PHE A 124 -1.92 -8.07 6.09
N SER A 125 -0.74 -8.62 6.39
CA SER A 125 0.51 -8.14 5.81
C SER A 125 0.54 -8.38 4.30
N LEU A 126 0.20 -9.59 3.86
CA LEU A 126 0.17 -9.94 2.44
C LEU A 126 -0.91 -9.15 1.69
N ALA A 127 -2.12 -9.06 2.26
CA ALA A 127 -3.19 -8.25 1.68
C ALA A 127 -2.79 -6.78 1.57
N SER A 128 -2.08 -6.22 2.56
CA SER A 128 -1.63 -4.84 2.53
C SER A 128 -0.65 -4.58 1.39
N PHE A 129 0.35 -5.45 1.23
CA PHE A 129 1.29 -5.37 0.12
C PHE A 129 0.58 -5.52 -1.24
N ILE A 130 -0.24 -6.56 -1.41
CA ILE A 130 -0.93 -6.86 -2.66
C ILE A 130 -1.92 -5.76 -3.03
N LEU A 131 -2.66 -5.21 -2.07
CA LEU A 131 -3.62 -4.14 -2.32
C LEU A 131 -2.91 -2.87 -2.78
N ILE A 132 -1.83 -2.45 -2.11
CA ILE A 132 -1.10 -1.26 -2.55
C ILE A 132 -0.55 -1.48 -3.96
N TRP A 133 0.09 -2.63 -4.21
CA TRP A 133 0.60 -2.96 -5.54
C TRP A 133 -0.50 -2.94 -6.61
N THR A 134 -1.63 -3.58 -6.35
CA THR A 134 -2.74 -3.65 -7.30
C THR A 134 -3.29 -2.27 -7.62
N LEU A 135 -3.53 -1.45 -6.59
CA LEU A 135 -4.09 -0.11 -6.75
C LEU A 135 -3.13 0.80 -7.51
N HIS A 136 -1.85 0.75 -7.15
CA HIS A 136 -0.80 1.53 -7.81
C HIS A 136 -0.63 1.09 -9.29
N TYR A 137 -0.55 -0.22 -9.54
CA TYR A 137 -0.45 -0.80 -10.88
C TYR A 137 -1.61 -0.35 -11.78
N ILE A 138 -2.86 -0.39 -11.30
CA ILE A 138 -4.03 0.03 -12.09
C ILE A 138 -3.87 1.47 -12.58
N MET A 139 -3.43 2.36 -11.71
CA MET A 139 -3.25 3.77 -12.05
C MET A 139 -2.11 3.96 -13.06
N ILE A 140 -0.92 3.41 -12.76
CA ILE A 140 0.26 3.55 -13.63
C ILE A 140 -0.04 2.99 -15.02
N PHE A 141 -0.63 1.79 -15.09
CA PHE A 141 -1.04 1.18 -16.35
C PHE A 141 -1.97 2.08 -17.16
N GLN A 142 -2.99 2.68 -16.52
CA GLN A 142 -3.89 3.60 -17.23
C GLN A 142 -3.16 4.85 -17.73
N PHE A 143 -2.25 5.41 -16.94
CA PHE A 143 -1.53 6.62 -17.32
C PHE A 143 -0.51 6.37 -18.43
N GLU A 144 0.20 5.24 -18.40
CA GLU A 144 1.18 4.87 -19.42
C GLU A 144 0.53 4.45 -20.73
N VAL A 145 -0.51 3.61 -20.67
CA VAL A 145 -1.10 2.99 -21.88
C VAL A 145 -2.16 3.87 -22.52
N LEU A 146 -2.95 4.62 -21.74
CA LEU A 146 -4.12 5.34 -22.24
C LEU A 146 -4.00 6.87 -22.17
N SER A 147 -2.98 7.40 -21.48
CA SER A 147 -2.85 8.81 -21.07
C SER A 147 -3.66 9.18 -19.82
N ARG A 148 -3.13 10.18 -19.09
CA ARG A 148 -3.67 10.72 -17.85
C ARG A 148 -5.08 11.30 -17.99
N THR A 149 -5.42 11.82 -19.16
CA THR A 149 -6.71 12.49 -19.42
C THR A 149 -7.73 11.58 -20.11
N HIS A 150 -7.44 10.29 -20.25
CA HIS A 150 -8.38 9.35 -20.87
C HIS A 150 -9.61 9.15 -19.99
N PHE A 151 -10.80 9.00 -20.60
CA PHE A 151 -12.08 8.91 -19.90
C PHE A 151 -12.11 7.79 -18.83
N SER A 152 -11.40 6.68 -19.07
CA SER A 152 -11.31 5.56 -18.13
C SER A 152 -10.66 5.91 -16.78
N THR A 153 -9.79 6.94 -16.74
CA THR A 153 -9.15 7.38 -15.49
C THR A 153 -10.19 8.00 -14.54
N TYR A 154 -11.13 8.80 -15.09
CA TYR A 154 -12.23 9.38 -14.32
C TYR A 154 -13.23 8.31 -13.84
N ILE A 155 -13.53 7.32 -14.69
CA ILE A 155 -14.35 6.17 -14.28
C ILE A 155 -13.70 5.44 -13.11
N MET A 156 -12.40 5.12 -13.21
CA MET A 156 -11.70 4.36 -12.17
C MET A 156 -11.60 5.15 -10.86
N CYS A 157 -11.33 6.45 -10.93
CA CYS A 157 -11.40 7.34 -9.78
C CYS A 157 -12.81 7.32 -9.13
N GLY A 158 -13.88 7.37 -9.94
CA GLY A 158 -15.25 7.20 -9.46
C GLY A 158 -15.50 5.85 -8.78
N ILE A 159 -14.95 4.75 -9.31
CA ILE A 159 -15.00 3.42 -8.68
C ILE A 159 -14.32 3.46 -7.30
N PHE A 160 -13.16 4.12 -7.15
CA PHE A 160 -12.50 4.25 -5.85
C PHE A 160 -13.32 5.06 -4.84
N VAL A 161 -14.03 6.10 -5.28
CA VAL A 161 -14.99 6.83 -4.42
C VAL A 161 -16.14 5.91 -3.96
N LEU A 162 -16.67 5.07 -4.84
CA LEU A 162 -17.71 4.09 -4.49
C LEU A 162 -17.18 3.04 -3.51
N LEU A 163 -15.95 2.53 -3.72
CA LEU A 163 -15.29 1.58 -2.82
C LEU A 163 -15.02 2.18 -1.44
N MET A 164 -14.65 3.46 -1.37
CA MET A 164 -14.55 4.20 -0.11
C MET A 164 -15.90 4.24 0.60
N GLY A 165 -16.98 4.65 -0.09
CA GLY A 165 -18.33 4.68 0.49
C GLY A 165 -18.80 3.31 0.99
N PHE A 166 -18.54 2.27 0.20
CA PHE A 166 -18.82 0.88 0.58
C PHE A 166 -18.03 0.45 1.82
N SER A 167 -16.75 0.81 1.90
CA SER A 167 -15.89 0.52 3.05
C SER A 167 -16.41 1.17 4.34
N ILE A 168 -16.84 2.43 4.27
CA ILE A 168 -17.46 3.14 5.40
C ILE A 168 -18.73 2.42 5.85
N TYR A 169 -19.58 2.00 4.91
CA TYR A 169 -20.77 1.21 5.20
C TYR A 169 -20.43 -0.12 5.90
N LYS A 170 -19.42 -0.85 5.42
CA LYS A 170 -18.96 -2.12 6.02
C LYS A 170 -18.40 -1.92 7.42
N VAL A 171 -17.63 -0.86 7.67
CA VAL A 171 -17.12 -0.51 9.01
C VAL A 171 -18.26 -0.19 9.97
N LYS A 172 -19.27 0.58 9.53
CA LYS A 172 -20.42 0.98 10.38
C LYS A 172 -21.24 -0.23 10.84
N ASN A 173 -21.36 -1.26 10.00
CA ASN A 173 -22.13 -2.48 10.28
C ASN A 173 -21.28 -3.67 10.76
N GLY A 174 -19.95 -3.50 10.84
CA GLY A 174 -19.02 -4.55 11.21
C GLY A 174 -19.15 -4.94 12.69
N LYS A 175 -19.13 -6.25 12.96
CA LYS A 175 -19.10 -6.81 14.32
C LYS A 175 -17.76 -7.44 14.68
N ASP A 176 -17.06 -7.97 13.69
CA ASP A 176 -15.74 -8.60 13.86
C ASP A 176 -14.61 -7.56 13.76
N ILE A 177 -13.62 -7.66 14.64
CA ILE A 177 -12.49 -6.72 14.70
C ILE A 177 -11.66 -6.76 13.43
N ASN A 178 -11.40 -7.95 12.89
CA ASN A 178 -10.57 -8.13 11.70
C ASN A 178 -11.27 -7.50 10.49
N SER A 179 -12.57 -7.78 10.33
CA SER A 179 -13.41 -7.17 9.31
C SER A 179 -13.42 -5.64 9.40
N ILE A 180 -13.60 -5.07 10.60
CA ILE A 180 -13.58 -3.60 10.79
C ILE A 180 -12.22 -3.02 10.39
N MET A 181 -11.11 -3.61 10.84
CA MET A 181 -9.77 -3.13 10.51
C MET A 181 -9.49 -3.22 9.01
N PHE A 182 -9.83 -4.34 8.38
CA PHE A 182 -9.65 -4.54 6.94
C PHE A 182 -10.41 -3.49 6.14
N TRP A 183 -11.72 -3.29 6.40
CA TRP A 183 -12.51 -2.31 5.66
C TRP A 183 -12.10 -0.86 5.96
N SER A 184 -11.61 -0.58 7.17
CA SER A 184 -11.08 0.74 7.49
C SER A 184 -9.80 1.04 6.71
N TYR A 185 -8.89 0.06 6.63
CA TYR A 185 -7.66 0.15 5.87
C TYR A 185 -7.92 0.21 4.36
N PHE A 186 -8.78 -0.65 3.82
CA PHE A 186 -9.14 -0.63 2.40
C PHE A 186 -9.83 0.68 1.98
N GLY A 187 -10.66 1.25 2.86
CA GLY A 187 -11.24 2.57 2.66
C GLY A 187 -10.16 3.67 2.60
N LEU A 188 -9.15 3.62 3.46
CA LEU A 188 -8.01 4.53 3.42
C LEU A 188 -7.21 4.39 2.11
N LEU A 189 -6.94 3.17 1.66
CA LEU A 189 -6.26 2.95 0.38
C LEU A 189 -7.10 3.45 -0.82
N SER A 190 -8.41 3.29 -0.78
CA SER A 190 -9.30 3.83 -1.83
C SER A 190 -9.24 5.36 -1.88
N VAL A 191 -9.19 6.03 -0.71
CA VAL A 191 -8.96 7.48 -0.63
C VAL A 191 -7.61 7.86 -1.20
N TRP A 192 -6.56 7.10 -0.87
CA TRP A 192 -5.22 7.32 -1.41
C TRP A 192 -5.22 7.24 -2.93
N SER A 193 -5.81 6.20 -3.53
CA SER A 193 -5.92 6.08 -4.99
C SER A 193 -6.65 7.27 -5.62
N VAL A 194 -7.73 7.77 -5.01
CA VAL A 194 -8.40 9.00 -5.48
C VAL A 194 -7.44 10.19 -5.50
N LEU A 195 -6.63 10.36 -4.45
CA LEU A 195 -5.61 11.42 -4.40
C LEU A 195 -4.55 11.24 -5.48
N GLU A 196 -4.10 10.01 -5.73
CA GLU A 196 -3.12 9.74 -6.79
C GLU A 196 -3.66 10.07 -8.19
N TYR A 197 -4.94 9.82 -8.48
CA TYR A 197 -5.55 10.31 -9.73
C TYR A 197 -5.56 11.84 -9.81
N ILE A 198 -5.94 12.52 -8.72
CA ILE A 198 -5.97 13.99 -8.67
C ILE A 198 -4.58 14.58 -8.89
N TRP A 199 -3.54 13.99 -8.29
CA TRP A 199 -2.14 14.35 -8.53
C TRP A 199 -1.69 14.02 -9.96
N GLY A 200 -2.07 12.85 -10.48
CA GLY A 200 -1.79 12.42 -11.84
C GLY A 200 -2.33 13.40 -12.89
N TRP A 201 -3.56 13.88 -12.69
CA TRP A 201 -4.21 14.93 -13.48
C TRP A 201 -3.60 16.32 -13.30
N ARG A 202 -2.63 16.49 -12.38
CA ARG A 202 -1.98 17.77 -12.06
C ARG A 202 -2.95 18.85 -11.58
N LEU A 203 -4.07 18.45 -10.97
CA LEU A 203 -5.00 19.40 -10.35
C LEU A 203 -4.42 20.00 -9.06
N ILE A 204 -3.51 19.26 -8.42
CA ILE A 204 -2.74 19.66 -7.24
C ILE A 204 -1.31 19.14 -7.47
N PRO A 205 -0.25 19.88 -7.07
CA PRO A 205 1.12 19.38 -7.16
C PRO A 205 1.27 18.04 -6.47
N GLY A 206 1.95 17.12 -7.17
CA GLY A 206 2.29 15.82 -6.64
C GLY A 206 3.44 15.93 -5.64
N PRO A 207 3.62 14.92 -4.79
CA PRO A 207 4.59 15.02 -3.71
C PRO A 207 6.06 14.90 -4.17
N TYR A 208 6.31 14.43 -5.40
CA TYR A 208 7.61 14.46 -6.07
C TYR A 208 7.78 15.66 -7.03
N SER A 209 6.79 16.54 -7.18
CA SER A 209 6.82 17.66 -8.14
C SER A 209 7.28 19.00 -7.54
N ILE A 210 8.08 18.97 -6.47
CA ILE A 210 8.67 20.14 -5.80
C ILE A 210 10.18 20.00 -5.78
#